data_AF-A0A395SU41-F1
#
_entry.id   AF-A0A395SU41-F1
#
_cell.length_a   1.000
_cell.length_b   1.000
_cell.length_c   1.000
_cell.angle_alpha   90.00
_cell.angle_beta   90.00
_cell.angle_gamma   90.00
#
_symmetry.space_group_name_H-M   'P 1'
#
loop_
_entity.id
_entity.type
_entity.pdbx_description
1 polymer ?
#
loop_
_entity_poly.entity_id
_entity_poly.type
_entity_poly.pdbx_seq_one_letter_code
_entity_poly.pdbx_strand_id
1 'polypeptide(L)'
;MFFLYNLERKVTLHPSFMGRNMHELVTGKLLKDVEGTCAGSYFIISIMDAFEISEGRILPGLGMAEFTVGYRAVVWRPFKGETVDAVVQSVNPQGFFAHAGPLQLFVSAHLIPNDVKWDPNATPPQYTNNEDTVIEPQTHVRVKIIGTRTEVGEMWAIGSIKEDYLGNMSAMQQSNRLRTALLEGKKAFGAWQMLPGANVSRVLARSGVDWVLVDCEHGNIDDGAMHDAVPAIAALGVSPIVRLPDMQGWMVKRALDSGAHGIVVPLLRTPEEARQLVQSAKFPPQGRRGFGSPIAPERFHPEPSFTQYLQQANDSLLTIVQIETKEALESIDEIAAVDGIDVLFIGPFDLGNAIGHPIIEGVMASELKDAIAKILAASQKAGKKTGVYCTGGEQAKGYADLGFDMMNVVTDYTSLVFVAKEQLSFADGSAAPAKGKGY
;
A
#
# COMPACT_ATOMS: atom_id res chain seq x y z
N MET A 1 -8.58 -6.62 -10.51
CA MET A 1 -7.43 -7.53 -10.23
C MET A 1 -6.72 -7.90 -11.54
N PHE A 2 -5.39 -8.02 -11.55
CA PHE A 2 -4.62 -8.36 -12.76
C PHE A 2 -4.26 -9.85 -12.82
N PHE A 3 -4.27 -10.43 -14.01
CA PHE A 3 -3.99 -11.85 -14.25
C PHE A 3 -3.12 -12.03 -15.49
N LEU A 4 -2.33 -13.10 -15.52
CA LEU A 4 -1.74 -13.60 -16.77
C LEU A 4 -2.71 -14.58 -17.41
N TYR A 5 -3.01 -14.37 -18.70
CA TYR A 5 -4.00 -15.18 -19.40
C TYR A 5 -3.52 -15.52 -20.82
N ASN A 6 -3.66 -16.80 -21.19
CA ASN A 6 -3.38 -17.27 -22.55
C ASN A 6 -4.65 -17.14 -23.39
N LEU A 7 -4.52 -16.55 -24.57
CA LEU A 7 -5.61 -16.20 -25.46
C LEU A 7 -5.25 -16.57 -26.89
N GLU A 8 -6.27 -16.57 -27.76
CA GLU A 8 -6.12 -16.83 -29.19
C GLU A 8 -6.87 -15.79 -29.99
N ARG A 9 -6.27 -15.30 -31.08
CA ARG A 9 -6.90 -14.33 -31.97
C ARG A 9 -6.58 -14.64 -33.43
N LYS A 10 -7.57 -14.38 -34.29
CA LYS A 10 -7.41 -14.39 -35.73
C LYS A 10 -6.89 -13.03 -36.21
N VAL A 11 -5.77 -13.05 -36.90
CA VAL A 11 -5.10 -11.88 -37.46
C VAL A 11 -5.08 -12.00 -38.98
N THR A 12 -5.48 -10.95 -39.69
CA THR A 12 -5.48 -10.95 -41.16
C THR A 12 -4.33 -10.12 -41.72
N LEU A 13 -3.62 -10.65 -42.71
CA LEU A 13 -2.52 -9.97 -43.39
C LEU A 13 -2.69 -10.10 -44.91
N HIS A 14 -2.31 -9.07 -45.67
CA HIS A 14 -2.35 -9.13 -47.12
C HIS A 14 -1.24 -10.06 -47.65
N PRO A 15 -1.48 -10.92 -48.67
CA PRO A 15 -0.50 -11.89 -49.15
C PRO A 15 0.86 -11.32 -49.58
N SER A 16 0.91 -10.04 -49.99
CA SER A 16 2.18 -9.36 -50.32
C SER A 16 3.18 -9.29 -49.15
N PHE A 17 2.71 -9.50 -47.92
CA PHE A 17 3.52 -9.49 -46.71
C PHE A 17 3.95 -10.89 -46.24
N MET A 18 3.66 -11.95 -47.00
CA MET A 18 4.10 -13.33 -46.73
C MET A 18 5.59 -13.57 -47.04
N GLY A 19 6.44 -12.62 -46.68
CA GLY A 19 7.89 -12.72 -46.80
C GLY A 19 8.56 -13.22 -45.52
N ARG A 20 9.89 -13.09 -45.46
CA ARG A 20 10.71 -13.49 -44.30
C ARG A 20 10.25 -12.90 -42.96
N ASN A 21 9.60 -11.74 -42.98
CA ASN A 21 9.16 -11.01 -41.78
C ASN A 21 7.67 -11.26 -41.45
N MET A 22 7.03 -12.26 -42.05
CA MET A 22 5.60 -12.53 -41.86
C MET A 22 5.21 -12.65 -40.38
N HIS A 23 5.98 -13.40 -39.58
CA HIS A 23 5.67 -13.58 -38.15
C HIS A 23 5.76 -12.27 -37.38
N GLU A 24 6.76 -11.43 -37.65
CA GLU A 24 6.88 -10.11 -37.05
C GLU A 24 5.70 -9.20 -37.41
N LEU A 25 5.25 -9.25 -38.67
CA LEU A 25 4.11 -8.46 -39.14
C LEU A 25 2.77 -8.95 -38.54
N VAL A 26 2.61 -10.26 -38.40
CA VAL A 26 1.44 -10.87 -37.73
C VAL A 26 1.42 -10.48 -36.25
N THR A 27 2.54 -10.62 -35.54
CA THR A 27 2.65 -10.23 -34.12
C THR A 27 2.47 -8.73 -33.93
N GLY A 28 3.10 -7.90 -34.77
CA GLY A 28 2.94 -6.45 -34.74
C GLY A 28 1.49 -6.01 -34.97
N LYS A 29 0.77 -6.70 -35.85
CA LYS A 29 -0.66 -6.46 -36.05
C LYS A 29 -1.49 -6.93 -34.86
N LEU A 30 -1.19 -8.09 -34.28
CA LEU A 30 -1.84 -8.57 -33.06
C LEU A 30 -1.76 -7.53 -31.93
N LEU A 31 -0.55 -7.04 -31.64
CA LEU A 31 -0.30 -6.01 -30.63
C LEU A 31 -1.20 -4.79 -30.87
N LYS A 32 -1.17 -4.26 -32.09
CA LYS A 32 -1.96 -3.08 -32.47
C LYS A 32 -3.48 -3.28 -32.36
N ASP A 33 -3.96 -4.48 -32.69
CA ASP A 33 -5.40 -4.75 -32.76
C ASP A 33 -5.98 -5.16 -31.39
N VAL A 34 -5.16 -5.52 -30.41
CA VAL A 34 -5.60 -6.19 -29.17
C VAL A 34 -5.19 -5.46 -27.89
N GLU A 35 -4.00 -4.88 -27.79
CA GLU A 35 -3.61 -4.14 -26.58
C GLU A 35 -4.52 -2.93 -26.33
N GLY A 36 -4.95 -2.76 -25.08
CA GLY A 36 -5.88 -1.71 -24.67
C GLY A 36 -7.36 -2.01 -24.92
N THR A 37 -7.70 -3.14 -25.56
CA THR A 37 -9.10 -3.48 -25.85
C THR A 37 -9.83 -4.11 -24.67
N CYS A 38 -11.15 -3.94 -24.61
CA CYS A 38 -12.02 -4.66 -23.67
C CYS A 38 -12.55 -5.94 -24.33
N ALA A 39 -12.20 -7.09 -23.75
CA ALA A 39 -12.68 -8.41 -24.16
C ALA A 39 -13.92 -8.82 -23.34
N GLY A 40 -14.88 -7.90 -23.23
CA GLY A 40 -16.15 -8.08 -22.52
C GLY A 40 -16.00 -8.06 -21.00
N SER A 41 -15.37 -9.08 -20.41
CA SER A 41 -15.27 -9.22 -18.95
C SER A 41 -13.93 -8.77 -18.35
N TYR A 42 -12.96 -8.37 -19.19
CA TYR A 42 -11.65 -7.89 -18.78
C TYR A 42 -11.05 -6.99 -19.87
N PHE A 43 -10.09 -6.16 -19.48
CA PHE A 43 -9.24 -5.39 -20.38
C PHE A 43 -7.94 -6.14 -20.66
N ILE A 44 -7.47 -6.10 -21.90
CA ILE A 44 -6.14 -6.59 -22.28
C ILE A 44 -5.18 -5.42 -22.12
N ILE A 45 -4.34 -5.45 -21.08
CA ILE A 45 -3.49 -4.32 -20.71
C ILE A 45 -2.20 -4.33 -21.52
N SER A 46 -1.56 -5.50 -21.62
CA SER A 46 -0.38 -5.68 -22.45
C SER A 46 -0.20 -7.14 -22.84
N ILE A 47 0.31 -7.38 -24.05
CA ILE A 47 0.71 -8.68 -24.56
C ILE A 47 2.19 -8.91 -24.22
N MET A 48 2.46 -10.02 -23.54
CA MET A 48 3.79 -10.41 -23.09
C MET A 48 4.56 -11.15 -24.19
N ASP A 49 3.90 -12.12 -24.82
CA ASP A 49 4.46 -12.92 -25.91
C ASP A 49 3.35 -13.45 -26.84
N ALA A 50 3.75 -13.79 -28.07
CA ALA A 50 2.92 -14.50 -29.04
C ALA A 50 3.54 -15.87 -29.33
N PHE A 51 2.72 -16.90 -29.46
CA PHE A 51 3.11 -18.29 -29.67
C PHE A 51 2.12 -19.00 -30.61
N GLU A 52 2.50 -20.18 -31.12
CA GLU A 52 1.61 -21.03 -31.94
C GLU A 52 0.94 -20.31 -33.12
N ILE A 53 1.71 -19.50 -33.87
CA ILE A 53 1.21 -18.84 -35.09
C ILE A 53 0.94 -19.91 -36.15
N SER A 54 -0.32 -20.05 -36.57
CA SER A 54 -0.73 -21.03 -37.59
C SER A 54 -0.17 -20.69 -38.96
N GLU A 55 -0.21 -21.65 -39.88
CA GLU A 55 -0.06 -21.33 -41.31
C GLU A 55 -1.16 -20.38 -41.77
N GLY A 56 -0.82 -19.47 -42.70
CA GLY A 56 -1.74 -18.49 -43.24
C GLY A 56 -2.73 -19.11 -44.21
N ARG A 57 -4.03 -19.01 -43.93
CA ARG A 57 -5.09 -19.50 -44.81
C ARG A 57 -5.68 -18.36 -45.62
N ILE A 58 -5.65 -18.45 -46.95
CA ILE A 58 -6.29 -17.46 -47.82
C ILE A 58 -7.82 -17.50 -47.61
N LEU A 59 -8.41 -16.35 -47.31
CA LEU A 59 -9.85 -16.15 -47.20
C LEU A 59 -10.45 -15.89 -48.59
N PRO A 60 -11.28 -16.80 -49.13
CA PRO A 60 -11.90 -16.62 -50.43
C PRO A 60 -12.73 -15.32 -50.50
N GLY A 61 -12.58 -14.56 -51.58
CA GLY A 61 -13.34 -13.32 -51.82
C GLY A 61 -12.77 -12.05 -51.17
N LEU A 62 -11.96 -12.16 -50.12
CA LEU A 62 -11.33 -11.01 -49.45
C LEU A 62 -9.87 -10.78 -49.88
N GLY A 63 -9.23 -11.78 -50.48
CA GLY A 63 -7.82 -11.68 -50.91
C GLY A 63 -6.82 -11.55 -49.76
N MET A 64 -7.27 -11.76 -48.51
CA MET A 64 -6.46 -11.69 -47.30
C MET A 64 -6.09 -13.09 -46.83
N ALA A 65 -4.99 -13.20 -46.09
CA ALA A 65 -4.64 -14.42 -45.37
C ALA A 65 -4.95 -14.27 -43.88
N GLU A 66 -5.57 -15.29 -43.29
CA GLU A 66 -5.87 -15.38 -41.88
C GLU A 66 -4.85 -16.27 -41.17
N PHE A 67 -4.34 -15.79 -40.05
CA PHE A 67 -3.45 -16.49 -39.13
C PHE A 67 -4.16 -16.61 -37.79
N THR A 68 -4.09 -17.78 -37.18
CA THR A 68 -4.51 -17.97 -35.79
C THR A 68 -3.28 -17.83 -34.91
N VAL A 69 -3.34 -16.96 -33.91
CA VAL A 69 -2.19 -16.61 -33.07
C VAL A 69 -2.56 -16.81 -31.61
N GLY A 70 -1.83 -17.69 -30.93
CA GLY A 70 -1.83 -17.78 -29.48
C GLY A 70 -1.00 -16.65 -28.87
N TYR A 71 -1.40 -16.10 -27.74
CA TYR A 71 -0.64 -15.06 -27.05
C TYR A 71 -0.92 -15.03 -25.55
N ARG A 72 0.07 -14.60 -24.77
CA ARG A 72 -0.06 -14.41 -23.32
C ARG A 72 -0.17 -12.93 -23.03
N ALA A 73 -1.17 -12.55 -22.25
CA ALA A 73 -1.41 -11.15 -21.91
C ALA A 73 -1.59 -10.96 -20.40
N VAL A 74 -1.18 -9.78 -19.93
CA VAL A 74 -1.64 -9.24 -18.66
C VAL A 74 -3.03 -8.66 -18.89
N VAL A 75 -4.03 -9.20 -18.19
CA VAL A 75 -5.41 -8.76 -18.27
C VAL A 75 -5.87 -8.17 -16.93
N TRP A 76 -6.72 -7.14 -16.97
CA TRP A 76 -7.35 -6.57 -15.79
C TRP A 76 -8.84 -6.84 -15.80
N ARG A 77 -9.35 -7.48 -14.75
CA ARG A 77 -10.78 -7.73 -14.55
C ARG A 77 -11.29 -6.92 -13.35
N PRO A 78 -12.00 -5.80 -13.59
CA PRO A 78 -12.66 -5.04 -12.54
C PRO A 78 -13.76 -5.85 -11.85
N PHE A 79 -13.93 -5.71 -10.54
CA PHE A 79 -14.98 -6.39 -9.79
C PHE A 79 -15.66 -5.50 -8.73
N LYS A 80 -16.87 -5.88 -8.33
CA LYS A 80 -17.60 -5.21 -7.25
C LYS A 80 -16.85 -5.35 -5.92
N GLY A 81 -16.60 -4.21 -5.27
CA GLY A 81 -15.83 -4.10 -4.04
C GLY A 81 -14.37 -3.72 -4.26
N GLU A 82 -13.88 -3.74 -5.51
CA GLU A 82 -12.54 -3.28 -5.84
C GLU A 82 -12.44 -1.75 -5.68
N THR A 83 -11.39 -1.30 -5.00
CA THR A 83 -11.03 0.12 -4.90
C THR A 83 -10.02 0.45 -5.99
N VAL A 84 -10.29 1.51 -6.75
CA VAL A 84 -9.47 1.96 -7.88
C VAL A 84 -9.22 3.45 -7.78
N ASP A 85 -8.04 3.89 -8.24
CA ASP A 85 -7.73 5.30 -8.40
C ASP A 85 -8.13 5.73 -9.82
N ALA A 86 -8.84 6.85 -9.90
CA ALA A 86 -9.40 7.38 -11.13
C ALA A 86 -9.13 8.88 -11.25
N VAL A 87 -9.10 9.38 -12.48
CA VAL A 87 -9.01 10.82 -12.76
C VAL A 87 -10.36 11.32 -13.23
N VAL A 88 -10.89 12.33 -12.54
CA VAL A 88 -12.17 12.96 -12.88
C VAL A 88 -12.07 13.62 -14.25
N GLN A 89 -13.00 13.28 -15.14
CA GLN A 89 -13.10 13.83 -16.49
C GLN A 89 -14.08 14.99 -16.54
N SER A 90 -15.23 14.84 -15.89
CA SER A 90 -16.28 15.86 -15.86
C SER A 90 -17.15 15.73 -14.62
N VAL A 91 -17.75 16.85 -14.23
CA VAL A 91 -18.59 16.96 -13.03
C VAL A 91 -19.89 17.66 -13.40
N ASN A 92 -21.01 17.21 -12.85
CA ASN A 92 -22.34 17.77 -13.07
C ASN A 92 -23.22 17.60 -11.80
N PRO A 93 -24.44 18.16 -11.75
CA PRO A 93 -25.29 18.06 -10.56
C PRO A 93 -25.70 16.63 -10.16
N GLN A 94 -25.62 15.66 -11.08
CA GLN A 94 -25.97 14.26 -10.83
C GLN A 94 -24.79 13.44 -10.29
N GLY A 95 -23.57 13.96 -10.36
CA GLY A 95 -22.34 13.26 -9.95
C GLY A 95 -21.14 13.64 -10.81
N PHE A 96 -20.15 12.75 -10.88
CA PHE A 96 -18.97 12.93 -11.74
C PHE A 96 -18.61 11.68 -12.53
N PHE A 97 -18.00 11.89 -13.70
CA PHE A 97 -17.40 10.85 -14.52
C PHE A 97 -15.88 10.84 -14.29
N ALA A 98 -15.30 9.65 -14.18
CA ALA A 98 -13.86 9.47 -13.98
C ALA A 98 -13.34 8.27 -14.77
N HIS A 99 -12.04 8.25 -15.06
CA HIS A 99 -11.37 7.13 -15.73
C HIS A 99 -10.34 6.48 -14.80
N ALA A 100 -10.45 5.16 -14.60
CA ALA A 100 -9.41 4.34 -13.97
C ALA A 100 -8.71 3.54 -15.09
N GLY A 101 -7.65 4.11 -15.66
CA GLY A 101 -7.07 3.58 -16.90
C GLY A 101 -8.12 3.49 -18.01
N PRO A 102 -8.37 2.32 -18.62
CA PRO A 102 -9.38 2.15 -19.67
C PRO A 102 -10.82 2.01 -19.14
N LEU A 103 -11.04 1.88 -17.82
CA LEU A 103 -12.36 1.73 -17.23
C LEU A 103 -13.03 3.09 -17.02
N GLN A 104 -14.24 3.25 -17.56
CA GLN A 104 -15.07 4.43 -17.35
C GLN A 104 -15.97 4.24 -16.13
N LEU A 105 -15.95 5.22 -15.22
CA LEU A 105 -16.65 5.21 -13.95
C LEU A 105 -17.62 6.40 -13.85
N PHE A 106 -18.78 6.16 -13.27
CA PHE A 106 -19.69 7.21 -12.83
C PHE A 106 -19.97 7.08 -11.33
N VAL A 107 -19.83 8.18 -10.59
CA VAL A 107 -20.18 8.28 -9.18
C VAL A 107 -21.36 9.23 -9.05
N SER A 108 -22.54 8.69 -8.71
CA SER A 108 -23.74 9.50 -8.50
C SER A 108 -23.59 10.36 -7.23
N ALA A 109 -24.20 11.56 -7.23
CA ALA A 109 -24.32 12.42 -6.05
C ALA A 109 -24.84 11.70 -4.80
N HIS A 110 -25.71 10.69 -4.95
CA HIS A 110 -26.20 9.87 -3.83
C HIS A 110 -25.14 8.93 -3.22
N LEU A 111 -24.01 8.75 -3.90
CA LEU A 111 -22.86 7.93 -3.52
C LEU A 111 -21.62 8.77 -3.20
N ILE A 112 -21.81 10.09 -3.08
CA ILE A 112 -20.87 11.08 -2.55
C ILE A 112 -21.26 11.35 -1.07
N PRO A 113 -20.29 11.61 -0.16
CA PRO A 113 -20.57 12.05 1.20
C PRO A 113 -21.51 13.24 1.26
N ASN A 114 -22.36 13.29 2.29
CA ASN A 114 -23.46 14.27 2.37
C ASN A 114 -22.96 15.70 2.60
N ASP A 115 -21.77 15.88 3.17
CA ASP A 115 -21.08 17.13 3.43
C ASP A 115 -20.43 17.73 2.18
N VAL A 116 -20.13 16.91 1.17
CA VAL A 116 -19.57 17.35 -0.11
C VAL A 116 -20.70 17.75 -1.07
N LYS A 117 -20.83 19.05 -1.36
CA LYS A 117 -21.93 19.64 -2.13
C LYS A 117 -21.51 20.09 -3.52
N TRP A 118 -22.44 19.99 -4.46
CA TRP A 118 -22.29 20.55 -5.80
C TRP A 118 -22.25 22.08 -5.73
N ASP A 119 -21.18 22.67 -6.27
CA ASP A 119 -21.04 24.11 -6.48
C ASP A 119 -20.97 24.42 -7.99
N PRO A 120 -22.06 24.93 -8.58
CA PRO A 120 -22.09 25.31 -9.99
C PRO A 120 -21.38 26.63 -10.29
N ASN A 121 -21.07 27.44 -9.27
CA ASN A 121 -20.52 28.79 -9.45
C ASN A 121 -18.99 28.81 -9.43
N ALA A 122 -18.36 27.73 -8.94
CA ALA A 122 -16.92 27.53 -9.06
C ALA A 122 -16.50 27.45 -10.55
N THR A 123 -15.25 27.85 -10.82
CA THR A 123 -14.66 27.75 -12.16
C THR A 123 -13.36 26.94 -12.06
N PRO A 124 -13.37 25.65 -12.45
CA PRO A 124 -14.49 24.88 -13.01
C PRO A 124 -15.58 24.49 -11.99
N PRO A 125 -16.79 24.07 -12.43
CA PRO A 125 -17.80 23.53 -11.53
C PRO A 125 -17.32 22.27 -10.79
N GLN A 126 -17.70 22.13 -9.53
CA GLN A 126 -17.07 21.15 -8.63
C GLN A 126 -18.06 20.57 -7.60
N TYR A 127 -17.65 19.46 -6.97
CA TYR A 127 -18.19 19.02 -5.67
C TYR A 127 -17.19 19.40 -4.57
N THR A 128 -17.64 20.07 -3.51
CA THR A 128 -16.75 20.45 -2.40
C THR A 128 -17.46 20.53 -1.06
N ASN A 129 -16.73 20.33 0.03
CA ASN A 129 -17.15 20.67 1.40
C ASN A 129 -16.68 22.08 1.84
N ASN A 130 -16.06 22.86 0.94
CA ASN A 130 -15.40 24.15 1.21
C ASN A 130 -14.21 24.08 2.18
N GLU A 131 -13.65 22.90 2.39
CA GLU A 131 -12.49 22.68 3.25
C GLU A 131 -11.36 22.00 2.47
N ASP A 132 -11.23 20.69 2.62
CA ASP A 132 -10.15 19.86 2.09
C ASP A 132 -10.56 19.09 0.82
N THR A 133 -11.86 18.86 0.62
CA THR A 133 -12.37 18.08 -0.50
C THR A 133 -12.86 18.98 -1.60
N VAL A 134 -12.18 18.92 -2.74
CA VAL A 134 -12.60 19.51 -4.01
C VAL A 134 -12.52 18.44 -5.09
N ILE A 135 -13.63 18.20 -5.79
CA ILE A 135 -13.74 17.23 -6.89
C ILE A 135 -14.17 18.01 -8.13
N GLU A 136 -13.21 18.23 -9.00
CA GLU A 136 -13.33 18.94 -10.26
C GLU A 136 -12.64 18.15 -11.39
N PRO A 137 -12.76 18.54 -12.67
CA PRO A 137 -12.00 17.90 -13.73
C PRO A 137 -10.49 17.87 -13.41
N GLN A 138 -9.83 16.74 -13.67
CA GLN A 138 -8.44 16.42 -13.32
C GLN A 138 -8.17 16.11 -11.84
N THR A 139 -9.15 16.17 -10.94
CA THR A 139 -8.98 15.66 -9.58
C THR A 139 -8.72 14.16 -9.60
N HIS A 140 -7.70 13.71 -8.85
CA HIS A 140 -7.47 12.31 -8.57
C HIS A 140 -8.40 11.85 -7.45
N VAL A 141 -9.23 10.86 -7.74
CA VAL A 141 -10.22 10.33 -6.81
C VAL A 141 -10.06 8.84 -6.65
N ARG A 142 -10.13 8.38 -5.40
CA ARG A 142 -10.21 6.96 -5.07
C ARG A 142 -11.67 6.54 -5.01
N VAL A 143 -12.03 5.49 -5.73
CA VAL A 143 -13.41 5.08 -5.95
C VAL A 143 -13.56 3.59 -5.68
N LYS A 144 -14.56 3.21 -4.90
CA LYS A 144 -14.95 1.81 -4.73
C LYS A 144 -15.97 1.42 -5.77
N ILE A 145 -15.68 0.40 -6.57
CA ILE A 145 -16.60 -0.12 -7.58
C ILE A 145 -17.75 -0.83 -6.87
N ILE A 146 -18.99 -0.37 -7.05
CA ILE A 146 -20.18 -1.00 -6.48
C ILE A 146 -20.95 -1.86 -7.50
N GLY A 147 -20.62 -1.72 -8.79
CA GLY A 147 -21.15 -2.54 -9.87
C GLY A 147 -20.42 -2.28 -11.18
N THR A 148 -20.37 -3.29 -12.05
CA THR A 148 -19.83 -3.20 -13.40
C THR A 148 -20.92 -3.55 -14.41
N ARG A 149 -20.88 -2.88 -15.57
CA ARG A 149 -21.71 -3.17 -16.74
C ARG A 149 -20.78 -3.36 -17.93
N THR A 150 -21.02 -4.39 -18.70
CA THR A 150 -20.20 -4.75 -19.85
C THR A 150 -21.04 -4.67 -21.11
N GLU A 151 -20.49 -4.08 -22.16
CA GLU A 151 -21.04 -4.06 -23.51
C GLU A 151 -19.97 -4.54 -24.48
N VAL A 152 -20.34 -4.78 -25.74
CA VAL A 152 -19.39 -5.31 -26.73
C VAL A 152 -18.28 -4.29 -26.96
N GLY A 153 -17.07 -4.59 -26.48
CA GLY A 153 -15.88 -3.74 -26.64
C GLY A 153 -15.71 -2.65 -25.58
N GLU A 154 -16.62 -2.52 -24.61
CA GLU A 154 -16.55 -1.48 -23.57
C GLU A 154 -16.99 -2.02 -22.19
N MET A 155 -16.48 -1.38 -21.14
CA MET A 155 -16.90 -1.67 -19.77
C MET A 155 -17.06 -0.37 -18.98
N TRP A 156 -18.15 -0.32 -18.23
CA TRP A 156 -18.53 0.79 -17.38
C TRP A 156 -18.64 0.30 -15.94
N ALA A 157 -18.42 1.19 -14.99
CA ALA A 157 -18.60 0.89 -13.60
C ALA A 157 -19.32 2.03 -12.87
N ILE A 158 -20.10 1.65 -11.87
CA ILE A 158 -20.66 2.59 -10.91
C ILE A 158 -19.76 2.56 -9.69
N GLY A 159 -19.32 3.74 -9.28
CA GLY A 159 -18.45 3.93 -8.14
C GLY A 159 -19.18 4.57 -6.96
N SER A 160 -18.61 4.43 -5.78
CA SER A 160 -18.96 5.21 -4.59
C SER A 160 -17.71 5.80 -3.97
N ILE A 161 -17.87 6.96 -3.32
CA ILE A 161 -16.85 7.59 -2.49
C ILE A 161 -17.33 7.86 -1.06
N LYS A 162 -18.31 7.09 -0.57
CA LYS A 162 -18.96 7.29 0.74
C LYS A 162 -18.14 6.84 1.95
N GLU A 163 -17.16 5.98 1.74
CA GLU A 163 -16.32 5.47 2.82
C GLU A 163 -15.14 6.43 3.00
N ASP A 164 -14.68 6.63 4.25
CA ASP A 164 -13.75 7.70 4.66
C ASP A 164 -12.36 7.67 3.98
N TYR A 165 -12.04 6.59 3.27
CA TYR A 165 -10.78 6.41 2.53
C TYR A 165 -10.94 6.62 1.01
N LEU A 166 -12.13 7.01 0.55
CA LEU A 166 -12.48 7.28 -0.83
C LEU A 166 -12.65 8.78 -1.07
N GLY A 167 -12.77 9.21 -2.33
CA GLY A 167 -12.91 10.62 -2.69
C GLY A 167 -11.59 11.25 -3.12
N ASN A 168 -11.46 12.58 -3.02
CA ASN A 168 -10.23 13.28 -3.36
C ASN A 168 -9.11 12.84 -2.40
N MET A 169 -8.04 12.28 -2.95
CA MET A 169 -6.88 11.93 -2.16
C MET A 169 -5.83 13.02 -2.22
N SER A 170 -5.43 13.50 -1.05
CA SER A 170 -4.32 14.43 -0.94
C SER A 170 -3.00 13.78 -1.41
N ALA A 171 -2.05 14.58 -1.86
CA ALA A 171 -0.74 14.08 -2.28
C ALA A 171 -0.04 13.28 -1.17
N MET A 172 -0.21 13.72 0.09
CA MET A 172 0.32 13.01 1.24
C MET A 172 -0.36 11.66 1.47
N GLN A 173 -1.69 11.58 1.32
CA GLN A 173 -2.44 10.33 1.46
C GLN A 173 -2.07 9.32 0.38
N GLN A 174 -1.83 9.77 -0.86
CA GLN A 174 -1.42 8.90 -1.97
C GLN A 174 -0.03 8.32 -1.73
N SER A 175 0.89 9.10 -1.19
CA SER A 175 2.27 8.66 -0.93
C SER A 175 2.37 7.68 0.24
N ASN A 176 1.46 7.76 1.22
CA ASN A 176 1.45 6.84 2.35
C ASN A 176 0.83 5.48 1.98
N ARG A 177 1.64 4.63 1.36
CA ARG A 177 1.29 3.27 0.95
C ARG A 177 0.76 2.41 2.10
N LEU A 178 1.38 2.46 3.27
CA LEU A 178 0.90 1.74 4.46
C LEU A 178 -0.50 2.19 4.86
N ARG A 179 -0.74 3.50 4.99
CA ARG A 179 -2.08 4.03 5.32
C ARG A 179 -3.12 3.56 4.31
N THR A 180 -2.80 3.65 3.02
CA THR A 180 -3.67 3.16 1.94
C THR A 180 -4.01 1.68 2.13
N ALA A 181 -3.01 0.81 2.33
CA ALA A 181 -3.24 -0.62 2.52
C ALA A 181 -4.14 -0.91 3.73
N LEU A 182 -3.89 -0.23 4.86
CA LEU A 182 -4.66 -0.40 6.08
C LEU A 182 -6.13 0.02 5.90
N LEU A 183 -6.39 1.15 5.26
CA LEU A 183 -7.74 1.64 5.02
C LEU A 183 -8.52 0.77 4.04
N GLU A 184 -7.86 0.22 3.03
CA GLU A 184 -8.44 -0.74 2.09
C GLU A 184 -8.71 -2.13 2.73
N GLY A 185 -8.29 -2.34 3.98
CA GLY A 185 -8.39 -3.64 4.64
C GLY A 185 -7.41 -4.68 4.07
N LYS A 186 -6.40 -4.26 3.31
CA LYS A 186 -5.32 -5.11 2.84
C LYS A 186 -4.34 -5.39 3.98
N LYS A 187 -3.73 -6.56 3.96
CA LYS A 187 -2.65 -6.92 4.89
C LYS A 187 -1.37 -6.28 4.40
N ALA A 188 -0.72 -5.50 5.26
CA ALA A 188 0.47 -4.74 4.93
C ALA A 188 1.72 -5.42 5.50
N PHE A 189 2.63 -5.81 4.61
CA PHE A 189 3.85 -6.52 4.98
C PHE A 189 5.06 -5.59 4.91
N GLY A 190 5.89 -5.59 5.95
CA GLY A 190 7.00 -4.66 6.10
C GLY A 190 8.36 -5.29 6.32
N ALA A 191 9.40 -4.46 6.26
CA ALA A 191 10.76 -4.82 6.67
C ALA A 191 11.21 -3.99 7.88
N TRP A 192 11.96 -4.62 8.79
CA TRP A 192 12.56 -3.96 9.94
C TRP A 192 14.04 -3.65 9.65
N GLN A 193 14.42 -2.38 9.68
CA GLN A 193 15.78 -1.92 9.42
C GLN A 193 16.46 -1.52 10.72
N MET A 194 17.54 -2.23 11.08
CA MET A 194 18.38 -1.93 12.24
C MET A 194 19.76 -1.42 11.84
N LEU A 195 20.21 -1.68 10.61
CA LEU A 195 21.49 -1.22 10.11
C LEU A 195 21.37 0.17 9.48
N PRO A 196 22.33 1.09 9.71
CA PRO A 196 22.32 2.39 9.06
C PRO A 196 22.70 2.26 7.58
N GLY A 197 22.23 3.20 6.77
CA GLY A 197 22.69 3.40 5.40
C GLY A 197 21.59 3.27 4.35
N ALA A 198 21.51 4.28 3.48
CA ALA A 198 20.49 4.38 2.44
C ALA A 198 20.50 3.22 1.42
N ASN A 199 21.62 2.51 1.26
CA ASN A 199 21.67 1.31 0.42
C ASN A 199 20.83 0.17 1.01
N VAL A 200 20.91 -0.05 2.33
CA VAL A 200 20.08 -1.05 3.03
C VAL A 200 18.62 -0.67 2.87
N SER A 201 18.29 0.60 3.12
CA SER A 201 16.94 1.14 2.96
C SER A 201 16.35 0.89 1.56
N ARG A 202 17.12 1.16 0.49
CA ARG A 202 16.68 0.89 -0.89
C ARG A 202 16.54 -0.59 -1.21
N VAL A 203 17.41 -1.45 -0.68
CA VAL A 203 17.32 -2.91 -0.87
C VAL A 203 16.04 -3.43 -0.23
N LEU A 204 15.74 -3.03 1.00
CA LEU A 204 14.51 -3.40 1.69
C LEU A 204 13.28 -2.90 0.94
N ALA A 205 13.24 -1.62 0.55
CA ALA A 205 12.08 -1.04 -0.14
C ALA A 205 11.81 -1.70 -1.52
N ARG A 206 12.85 -2.15 -2.24
CA ARG A 206 12.70 -2.86 -3.53
C ARG A 206 12.21 -4.30 -3.40
N SER A 207 12.12 -4.85 -2.20
CA SER A 207 11.64 -6.22 -1.98
C SER A 207 10.13 -6.40 -2.22
N GLY A 208 9.39 -5.30 -2.40
CA GLY A 208 7.94 -5.32 -2.63
C GLY A 208 7.09 -5.06 -1.39
N VAL A 209 7.72 -4.91 -0.21
CA VAL A 209 7.07 -4.52 1.05
C VAL A 209 6.31 -3.20 0.95
N ASP A 210 5.30 -3.03 1.79
CA ASP A 210 4.46 -1.84 1.87
C ASP A 210 5.07 -0.74 2.73
N TRP A 211 5.93 -1.13 3.67
CA TRP A 211 6.61 -0.23 4.59
C TRP A 211 7.99 -0.76 5.01
N VAL A 212 8.87 0.17 5.37
CA VAL A 212 10.14 -0.14 6.04
C VAL A 212 10.17 0.64 7.34
N LEU A 213 10.37 -0.06 8.45
CA LEU A 213 10.54 0.56 9.75
C LEU A 213 12.03 0.82 10.02
N VAL A 214 12.35 2.09 10.21
CA VAL A 214 13.66 2.60 10.62
C VAL A 214 13.70 2.57 12.14
N ASP A 215 14.50 1.67 12.69
CA ASP A 215 14.52 1.39 14.12
C ASP A 215 15.56 2.24 14.86
N CYS A 216 15.12 3.34 15.46
CA CYS A 216 16.00 4.20 16.26
C CYS A 216 16.07 3.79 17.73
N GLU A 217 15.33 2.75 18.16
CA GLU A 217 15.33 2.28 19.55
C GLU A 217 16.40 1.20 19.80
N HIS A 218 16.41 0.17 18.96
CA HIS A 218 17.37 -0.95 19.07
C HIS A 218 18.31 -1.05 17.87
N GLY A 219 17.99 -0.40 16.76
CA GLY A 219 18.89 -0.31 15.63
C GLY A 219 20.06 0.63 15.89
N ASN A 220 21.14 0.45 15.14
CA ASN A 220 22.28 1.36 15.15
C ASN A 220 22.00 2.56 14.21
N ILE A 221 20.86 3.22 14.42
CA ILE A 221 20.37 4.32 13.59
C ILE A 221 20.15 5.52 14.50
N ASP A 222 21.07 6.49 14.40
CA ASP A 222 20.90 7.78 15.04
C ASP A 222 19.99 8.70 14.20
N ASP A 223 19.77 9.91 14.70
CA ASP A 223 18.93 10.92 14.06
C ASP A 223 19.44 11.33 12.66
N GLY A 224 20.75 11.32 12.42
CA GLY A 224 21.33 11.59 11.10
C GLY A 224 21.08 10.45 10.11
N ALA A 225 21.37 9.21 10.53
CA ALA A 225 21.13 8.02 9.72
C ALA A 225 19.63 7.79 9.44
N MET A 226 18.74 8.16 10.36
CA MET A 226 17.30 8.19 10.14
C MET A 226 16.93 9.16 9.01
N HIS A 227 17.49 10.37 9.03
CA HIS A 227 17.30 11.38 7.99
C HIS A 227 17.86 10.96 6.62
N ASP A 228 18.79 10.01 6.56
CA ASP A 228 19.25 9.39 5.30
C ASP A 228 18.37 8.23 4.85
N ALA A 229 17.84 7.43 5.79
CA ALA A 229 17.04 6.25 5.50
C ALA A 229 15.63 6.61 4.99
N VAL A 230 14.94 7.53 5.68
CA VAL A 230 13.57 7.97 5.36
C VAL A 230 13.41 8.40 3.89
N PRO A 231 14.22 9.34 3.35
CA PRO A 231 14.11 9.73 1.95
C PRO A 231 14.44 8.60 0.98
N ALA A 232 15.37 7.71 1.32
CA ALA A 232 15.73 6.58 0.47
C ALA A 232 14.59 5.58 0.30
N ILE A 233 13.76 5.41 1.34
CA ILE A 233 12.56 4.55 1.33
C ILE A 233 11.43 5.26 0.56
N ALA A 234 11.13 6.51 0.91
CA ALA A 234 10.04 7.28 0.31
C ALA A 234 10.17 7.42 -1.21
N ALA A 235 11.40 7.65 -1.71
CA ALA A 235 11.69 7.78 -3.14
C ALA A 235 11.38 6.51 -3.96
N LEU A 236 11.12 5.37 -3.31
CA LEU A 236 10.74 4.12 -3.95
C LEU A 236 9.23 3.80 -3.81
N GLY A 237 8.43 4.76 -3.33
CA GLY A 237 6.97 4.59 -3.16
C GLY A 237 6.58 3.62 -2.04
N VAL A 238 7.48 3.40 -1.08
CA VAL A 238 7.27 2.58 0.12
C VAL A 238 7.16 3.51 1.33
N SER A 239 6.34 3.17 2.32
CA SER A 239 6.19 4.04 3.50
C SER A 239 7.38 3.90 4.47
N PRO A 240 8.17 4.96 4.71
CA PRO A 240 9.11 5.00 5.84
C PRO A 240 8.35 5.19 7.15
N ILE A 241 8.50 4.25 8.07
CA ILE A 241 7.98 4.33 9.44
C ILE A 241 9.18 4.46 10.37
N VAL A 242 9.12 5.34 11.36
CA VAL A 242 10.22 5.50 12.33
C VAL A 242 9.78 4.98 13.69
N ARG A 243 10.51 4.01 14.26
CA ARG A 243 10.35 3.67 15.67
C ARG A 243 11.25 4.57 16.51
N LEU A 244 10.64 5.31 17.44
CA LEU A 244 11.36 6.25 18.30
C LEU A 244 12.09 5.52 19.43
N PRO A 245 13.18 6.09 19.99
CA PRO A 245 13.81 5.52 21.19
C PRO A 245 12.95 5.64 22.45
N ASP A 246 12.11 6.67 22.54
CA ASP A 246 11.21 6.94 23.68
C ASP A 246 10.12 7.96 23.27
N MET A 247 9.08 8.11 24.09
CA MET A 247 8.00 9.08 23.91
C MET A 247 8.43 10.49 24.36
N GLN A 248 9.26 11.14 23.55
CA GLN A 248 9.63 12.54 23.75
C GLN A 248 9.13 13.39 22.59
N GLY A 249 8.42 14.49 22.88
CA GLY A 249 7.79 15.31 21.84
C GLY A 249 8.77 15.88 20.80
N TRP A 250 10.03 16.11 21.17
CA TRP A 250 11.06 16.53 20.23
C TRP A 250 11.53 15.40 19.30
N MET A 251 11.56 14.14 19.77
CA MET A 251 11.87 12.97 18.95
C MET A 251 10.76 12.69 17.94
N VAL A 252 9.50 12.76 18.38
CA VAL A 252 8.31 12.70 17.52
C VAL A 252 8.42 13.74 16.39
N LYS A 253 8.74 14.98 16.75
CA LYS A 253 8.91 16.06 15.79
C LYS A 253 10.04 15.77 14.80
N ARG A 254 11.23 15.37 15.27
CA ARG A 254 12.39 15.04 14.41
C ARG A 254 12.06 13.95 13.40
N ALA A 255 11.46 12.85 13.86
CA ALA A 255 11.06 11.74 12.99
C ALA A 255 10.07 12.20 11.92
N LEU A 256 9.01 12.91 12.29
CA LEU A 256 8.03 13.40 11.31
C LEU A 256 8.59 14.54 10.43
N ASP A 257 9.58 15.30 10.89
CA ASP A 257 10.24 16.37 10.12
C ASP A 257 11.24 15.83 9.08
N SER A 258 11.68 14.57 9.22
CA SER A 258 12.39 13.83 8.18
C SER A 258 11.48 13.43 7.01
N GLY A 259 10.16 13.54 7.18
CA GLY A 259 9.12 13.14 6.24
C GLY A 259 8.70 11.68 6.37
N ALA A 260 8.86 11.09 7.56
CA ALA A 260 8.30 9.77 7.87
C ALA A 260 6.78 9.76 7.64
N HIS A 261 6.27 8.68 7.06
CA HIS A 261 4.83 8.47 6.83
C HIS A 261 4.07 8.02 8.09
N GLY A 262 4.81 7.67 9.14
CA GLY A 262 4.28 7.38 10.45
C GLY A 262 5.39 7.13 11.47
N ILE A 263 4.98 7.07 12.73
CA ILE A 263 5.86 6.80 13.87
C ILE A 263 5.32 5.66 14.71
N VAL A 264 6.22 4.88 15.30
CA VAL A 264 5.95 3.87 16.33
C VAL A 264 6.59 4.33 17.63
N VAL A 265 5.82 4.37 18.71
CA VAL A 265 6.32 4.70 20.05
C VAL A 265 6.37 3.44 20.91
N PRO A 266 7.57 3.04 21.37
CA PRO A 266 7.73 1.87 22.22
C PRO A 266 7.35 2.16 23.67
N LEU A 267 7.28 1.11 24.48
CA LEU A 267 7.16 1.17 25.94
C LEU A 267 6.01 2.06 26.46
N LEU A 268 4.92 2.18 25.71
CA LEU A 268 3.72 2.88 26.17
C LEU A 268 3.15 2.14 27.39
N ARG A 269 2.73 2.88 28.42
CA ARG A 269 2.18 2.32 29.67
C ARG A 269 0.74 2.73 29.93
N THR A 270 0.35 3.95 29.56
CA THR A 270 -0.94 4.52 29.98
C THR A 270 -1.73 5.16 28.83
N PRO A 271 -3.07 5.27 28.95
CA PRO A 271 -3.89 6.04 28.01
C PRO A 271 -3.46 7.51 27.91
N GLU A 272 -2.90 8.07 28.98
CA GLU A 272 -2.45 9.46 29.00
C GLU A 272 -1.19 9.66 28.15
N GLU A 273 -0.23 8.73 28.20
CA GLU A 273 0.92 8.75 27.30
C GLU A 273 0.48 8.65 25.83
N ALA A 274 -0.58 7.88 25.52
CA ALA A 274 -1.12 7.79 24.17
C ALA A 274 -1.73 9.13 23.71
N ARG A 275 -2.46 9.84 24.59
CA ARG A 275 -2.94 11.20 24.29
C ARG A 275 -1.79 12.19 24.11
N GLN A 276 -0.75 12.09 24.92
CA GLN A 276 0.46 12.92 24.81
C GLN A 276 1.17 12.70 23.47
N LEU A 277 1.25 11.45 23.01
CA LEU A 277 1.77 11.13 21.68
C LEU A 277 0.96 11.82 20.58
N VAL A 278 -0.38 11.71 20.61
CA VAL A 278 -1.26 12.39 19.63
C VAL A 278 -1.01 13.90 19.63
N GLN A 279 -0.95 14.51 20.82
CA GLN A 279 -0.62 15.92 20.98
C GLN A 279 0.74 16.28 20.37
N SER A 280 1.74 15.41 20.47
CA SER A 280 3.06 15.64 19.88
C SER A 280 3.14 15.36 18.38
N ALA A 281 2.30 14.46 17.85
CA ALA A 281 2.31 14.05 16.45
C ALA A 281 1.48 14.96 15.54
N LYS A 282 0.38 15.53 16.04
CA LYS A 282 -0.59 16.32 15.27
C LYS A 282 -0.37 17.83 15.41
N PHE A 283 -0.65 18.58 14.35
CA PHE A 283 -0.71 20.04 14.34
C PHE A 283 -2.01 20.56 15.01
N PRO A 284 -2.03 21.82 15.48
CA PRO A 284 -3.27 22.45 15.97
C PRO A 284 -4.40 22.40 14.93
N PRO A 285 -5.67 22.25 15.36
CA PRO A 285 -6.13 22.19 16.75
C PRO A 285 -6.06 20.79 17.40
N GLN A 286 -5.74 19.74 16.63
CA GLN A 286 -5.73 18.35 17.14
C GLN A 286 -4.56 18.07 18.08
N GLY A 287 -3.45 18.77 17.89
CA GLY A 287 -2.27 18.67 18.74
C GLY A 287 -1.48 19.97 18.86
N ARG A 288 -0.19 19.85 19.19
CA ARG A 288 0.73 20.95 19.47
C ARG A 288 2.09 20.78 18.77
N ARG A 289 2.16 19.96 17.72
CA ARG A 289 3.38 19.80 16.91
C ARG A 289 3.79 21.15 16.33
N GLY A 290 5.08 21.48 16.43
CA GLY A 290 5.66 22.67 15.80
C GLY A 290 5.80 22.47 14.29
N PHE A 291 5.41 23.47 13.50
CA PHE A 291 5.50 23.48 12.04
C PHE A 291 6.71 24.30 11.57
N GLY A 292 7.44 23.82 10.56
CA GLY A 292 8.56 24.59 9.99
C GLY A 292 9.64 23.81 9.24
N SER A 293 9.61 22.47 9.20
CA SER A 293 10.59 21.70 8.42
C SER A 293 10.34 21.86 6.91
N PRO A 294 11.33 22.35 6.13
CA PRO A 294 11.24 22.37 4.67
C PRO A 294 11.44 20.99 4.03
N ILE A 295 11.92 20.01 4.80
CA ILE A 295 12.43 18.73 4.26
C ILE A 295 11.32 17.68 4.21
N ALA A 296 10.32 17.76 5.09
CA ALA A 296 9.27 16.76 5.18
C ALA A 296 8.41 16.67 3.89
N PRO A 297 7.96 17.78 3.26
CA PRO A 297 7.17 17.72 2.03
C PRO A 297 7.84 16.96 0.88
N GLU A 298 9.17 17.03 0.75
CA GLU A 298 9.95 16.37 -0.31
C GLU A 298 9.80 14.83 -0.34
N ARG A 299 9.25 14.23 0.72
CA ARG A 299 9.03 12.77 0.82
C ARG A 299 7.68 12.31 0.29
N PHE A 300 6.86 13.23 -0.17
CA PHE A 300 5.54 12.98 -0.72
C PHE A 300 5.54 13.32 -2.22
N HIS A 301 4.81 12.55 -3.02
CA HIS A 301 4.74 12.69 -4.47
C HIS A 301 3.28 12.68 -4.96
N PRO A 302 2.83 13.75 -5.65
CA PRO A 302 3.56 15.00 -5.91
C PRO A 302 3.93 15.75 -4.59
N GLU A 303 4.97 16.57 -4.63
CA GLU A 303 5.39 17.33 -3.44
C GLU A 303 4.31 18.35 -3.06
N PRO A 304 3.73 18.28 -1.84
CA PRO A 304 2.76 19.26 -1.39
C PRO A 304 3.44 20.59 -1.07
N SER A 305 2.76 21.71 -1.31
CA SER A 305 3.18 22.99 -0.76
C SER A 305 3.18 22.95 0.77
N PHE A 306 3.86 23.90 1.43
CA PHE A 306 3.84 24.02 2.88
C PHE A 306 2.42 24.11 3.46
N THR A 307 1.54 24.88 2.82
CA THR A 307 0.14 25.01 3.24
C THR A 307 -0.59 23.68 3.11
N GLN A 308 -0.42 23.00 1.98
CA GLN A 308 -1.01 21.67 1.77
C GLN A 308 -0.49 20.66 2.80
N TYR A 309 0.81 20.65 3.09
CA TYR A 309 1.37 19.77 4.11
C TYR A 309 0.75 20.04 5.48
N LEU A 310 0.66 21.31 5.90
CA LEU A 310 0.06 21.69 7.18
C LEU A 310 -1.40 21.23 7.29
N GLN A 311 -2.17 21.36 6.20
CA GLN A 311 -3.57 20.96 6.15
C GLN A 311 -3.77 19.45 6.10
N GLN A 312 -2.87 18.71 5.44
CA GLN A 312 -3.05 17.28 5.15
C GLN A 312 -2.37 16.35 6.15
N ALA A 313 -1.32 16.80 6.83
CA ALA A 313 -0.45 15.91 7.64
C ALA A 313 -1.20 15.19 8.76
N ASN A 314 -2.15 15.85 9.42
CA ASN A 314 -2.90 15.26 10.52
C ASN A 314 -3.66 13.99 10.11
N ASP A 315 -4.23 13.99 8.90
CA ASP A 315 -5.05 12.87 8.42
C ASP A 315 -4.25 11.89 7.55
N SER A 316 -3.02 12.26 7.17
CA SER A 316 -2.17 11.49 6.25
C SER A 316 -1.09 10.66 6.96
N LEU A 317 -0.66 11.06 8.16
CA LEU A 317 0.45 10.44 8.89
C LEU A 317 -0.06 9.50 9.99
N LEU A 318 0.55 8.31 10.07
CA LEU A 318 0.17 7.27 11.02
C LEU A 318 0.83 7.47 12.39
N THR A 319 0.03 7.37 13.44
CA THR A 319 0.46 7.39 14.85
C THR A 319 0.24 6.01 15.44
N ILE A 320 1.33 5.32 15.74
CA ILE A 320 1.33 3.92 16.15
C ILE A 320 1.87 3.82 17.58
N VAL A 321 1.16 3.10 18.44
CA VAL A 321 1.60 2.80 19.81
C VAL A 321 1.98 1.33 19.92
N GLN A 322 3.11 1.08 20.58
CA GLN A 322 3.53 -0.28 20.87
C GLN A 322 2.94 -0.75 22.20
N ILE A 323 2.25 -1.89 22.17
CA ILE A 323 1.66 -2.53 23.35
C ILE A 323 2.57 -3.68 23.76
N GLU A 324 3.44 -3.39 24.73
CA GLU A 324 4.47 -4.32 25.19
C GLU A 324 4.80 -4.18 26.69
N THR A 325 4.00 -3.42 27.41
CA THR A 325 4.07 -3.31 28.87
C THR A 325 2.84 -3.95 29.50
N LYS A 326 2.96 -4.34 30.77
CA LYS A 326 1.85 -4.94 31.51
C LYS A 326 0.72 -3.93 31.71
N GLU A 327 1.08 -2.69 32.01
CA GLU A 327 0.16 -1.57 32.25
C GLU A 327 -0.67 -1.23 31.00
N ALA A 328 -0.04 -1.24 29.82
CA ALA A 328 -0.76 -1.02 28.57
C ALA A 328 -1.71 -2.17 28.24
N LEU A 329 -1.33 -3.42 28.52
CA LEU A 329 -2.22 -4.58 28.34
C LEU A 329 -3.43 -4.54 29.29
N GLU A 330 -3.23 -4.07 30.52
CA GLU A 330 -4.30 -3.87 31.51
C GLU A 330 -5.25 -2.75 31.06
N SER A 331 -4.72 -1.67 30.48
CA SER A 331 -5.47 -0.48 30.03
C SER A 331 -5.85 -0.50 28.54
N ILE A 332 -5.85 -1.68 27.89
CA ILE A 332 -5.85 -1.78 26.43
C ILE A 332 -7.10 -1.18 25.76
N ASP A 333 -8.29 -1.36 26.36
CA ASP A 333 -9.54 -0.78 25.83
C ASP A 333 -9.50 0.76 25.87
N GLU A 334 -8.93 1.35 26.92
CA GLU A 334 -8.81 2.81 27.07
C GLU A 334 -7.77 3.40 26.10
N ILE A 335 -6.65 2.70 25.89
CA ILE A 335 -5.64 3.09 24.89
C ILE A 335 -6.22 2.98 23.48
N ALA A 336 -6.93 1.90 23.17
CA ALA A 336 -7.57 1.69 21.87
C ALA A 336 -8.65 2.75 21.57
N ALA A 337 -9.29 3.31 22.60
CA ALA A 337 -10.28 4.36 22.47
C ALA A 337 -9.69 5.77 22.29
N VAL A 338 -8.37 5.95 22.32
CA VAL A 338 -7.76 7.27 22.10
C VAL A 338 -7.88 7.69 20.64
N ASP A 339 -8.53 8.83 20.40
CA ASP A 339 -8.62 9.47 19.09
C ASP A 339 -7.24 9.94 18.61
N GLY A 340 -6.94 9.72 17.34
CA GLY A 340 -5.64 10.03 16.74
C GLY A 340 -4.60 8.91 16.83
N ILE A 341 -4.86 7.82 17.56
CA ILE A 341 -4.10 6.56 17.45
C ILE A 341 -4.68 5.73 16.30
N ASP A 342 -3.81 5.29 15.38
CA ASP A 342 -4.21 4.57 14.18
C ASP A 342 -4.00 3.05 14.31
N VAL A 343 -2.89 2.64 14.93
CA VAL A 343 -2.46 1.25 15.02
C VAL A 343 -2.00 0.92 16.44
N LEU A 344 -2.47 -0.21 16.97
CA LEU A 344 -1.92 -0.85 18.16
C LEU A 344 -0.96 -1.94 17.69
N PHE A 345 0.33 -1.70 17.87
CA PHE A 345 1.39 -2.60 17.40
C PHE A 345 1.91 -3.44 18.56
N ILE A 346 2.03 -4.75 18.38
CA ILE A 346 2.45 -5.65 19.46
C ILE A 346 3.95 -5.94 19.35
N GLY A 347 4.68 -5.67 20.44
CA GLY A 347 6.06 -6.13 20.66
C GLY A 347 6.04 -7.40 21.51
N PRO A 348 6.04 -8.61 20.91
CA PRO A 348 5.75 -9.85 21.65
C PRO A 348 6.86 -10.24 22.62
N PHE A 349 8.12 -9.84 22.36
CA PHE A 349 9.25 -10.12 23.24
C PHE A 349 9.13 -9.34 24.55
N ASP A 350 9.00 -8.03 24.48
CA ASP A 350 8.85 -7.18 25.67
C ASP A 350 7.51 -7.41 26.37
N LEU A 351 6.42 -7.65 25.63
CA LEU A 351 5.15 -8.05 26.23
C LEU A 351 5.30 -9.32 27.06
N GLY A 352 5.93 -10.35 26.48
CA GLY A 352 6.22 -11.62 27.16
C GLY A 352 7.06 -11.41 28.42
N ASN A 353 8.13 -10.61 28.34
CA ASN A 353 8.94 -10.24 29.50
C ASN A 353 8.10 -9.55 30.59
N ALA A 354 7.29 -8.55 30.20
CA ALA A 354 6.51 -7.72 31.11
C ALA A 354 5.41 -8.50 31.86
N ILE A 355 4.83 -9.52 31.23
CA ILE A 355 3.80 -10.37 31.85
C ILE A 355 4.36 -11.65 32.49
N GLY A 356 5.68 -11.83 32.49
CA GLY A 356 6.35 -12.98 33.12
C GLY A 356 6.38 -14.26 32.29
N HIS A 357 6.11 -14.17 30.99
CA HIS A 357 6.09 -15.26 30.02
C HIS A 357 7.00 -14.95 28.82
N PRO A 358 8.33 -14.87 29.03
CA PRO A 358 9.28 -14.52 27.97
C PRO A 358 9.28 -15.56 26.86
N ILE A 359 9.59 -15.14 25.63
CA ILE A 359 9.81 -16.05 24.51
C ILE A 359 11.18 -16.69 24.66
N ILE A 360 11.19 -17.99 24.97
CA ILE A 360 12.42 -18.77 25.14
C ILE A 360 12.53 -19.75 23.98
N GLU A 361 13.67 -19.75 23.28
CA GLU A 361 13.94 -20.63 22.13
C GLU A 361 12.86 -20.54 21.03
N GLY A 362 12.24 -19.38 20.87
CA GLY A 362 11.17 -19.14 19.89
C GLY A 362 9.79 -19.68 20.30
N VAL A 363 9.64 -20.23 21.50
CA VAL A 363 8.38 -20.76 22.01
C VAL A 363 7.60 -19.66 22.74
N MET A 364 6.37 -19.39 22.28
CA MET A 364 5.42 -18.50 22.97
C MET A 364 4.48 -19.30 23.88
N ALA A 365 4.45 -18.93 25.16
CA ALA A 365 3.50 -19.47 26.14
C ALA A 365 2.04 -19.14 25.79
N SER A 366 1.09 -19.92 26.32
CA SER A 366 -0.36 -19.69 26.15
C SER A 366 -0.78 -18.29 26.58
N GLU A 367 -0.25 -17.82 27.71
CA GLU A 367 -0.60 -16.55 28.33
C GLU A 367 -0.18 -15.36 27.46
N LEU A 368 0.96 -15.47 26.78
CA LEU A 368 1.38 -14.48 25.79
C LEU A 368 0.47 -14.51 24.55
N LYS A 369 0.08 -15.69 24.07
CA LYS A 369 -0.87 -15.82 22.95
C LYS A 369 -2.23 -15.23 23.30
N ASP A 370 -2.71 -15.45 24.52
CA ASP A 370 -3.97 -14.90 25.03
C ASP A 370 -3.90 -13.38 25.16
N ALA A 371 -2.77 -12.83 25.62
CA ALA A 371 -2.52 -11.39 25.65
C ALA A 371 -2.54 -10.77 24.24
N ILE A 372 -1.89 -11.42 23.28
CA ILE A 372 -1.88 -11.01 21.87
C ILE A 372 -3.31 -11.01 21.29
N ALA A 373 -4.09 -12.07 21.56
CA ALA A 373 -5.48 -12.16 21.13
C ALA A 373 -6.37 -11.10 21.78
N LYS A 374 -6.15 -10.77 23.06
CA LYS A 374 -6.85 -9.69 23.76
C LYS A 374 -6.60 -8.34 23.11
N ILE A 375 -5.35 -8.03 22.74
CA ILE A 375 -4.99 -6.77 22.07
C ILE A 375 -5.64 -6.67 20.69
N LEU A 376 -5.63 -7.76 19.91
CA LEU A 376 -6.33 -7.82 18.62
C LEU A 376 -7.83 -7.54 18.79
N ALA A 377 -8.50 -8.20 19.74
CA ALA A 377 -9.92 -8.01 19.98
C ALA A 377 -10.25 -6.58 20.42
N ALA A 378 -9.45 -5.99 21.31
CA ALA A 378 -9.63 -4.60 21.75
C ALA A 378 -9.45 -3.60 20.60
N SER A 379 -8.42 -3.79 19.76
CA SER A 379 -8.18 -2.96 18.57
C SER A 379 -9.36 -3.00 17.62
N GLN A 380 -9.84 -4.21 17.27
CA GLN A 380 -10.96 -4.41 16.35
C GLN A 380 -12.26 -3.80 16.89
N LYS A 381 -12.55 -3.99 18.18
CA LYS A 381 -13.70 -3.39 18.86
C LYS A 381 -13.68 -1.87 18.79
N ALA A 382 -12.50 -1.25 18.87
CA ALA A 382 -12.32 0.19 18.76
C ALA A 382 -12.17 0.69 17.31
N GLY A 383 -12.26 -0.19 16.31
CA GLY A 383 -12.07 0.17 14.90
C GLY A 383 -10.62 0.54 14.54
N LYS A 384 -9.65 0.20 15.40
CA LYS A 384 -8.21 0.44 15.18
C LYS A 384 -7.57 -0.73 14.44
N LYS A 385 -6.45 -0.45 13.77
CA LYS A 385 -5.64 -1.50 13.12
C LYS A 385 -4.72 -2.17 14.12
N THR A 386 -4.38 -3.43 13.86
CA THR A 386 -3.46 -4.18 14.74
C THR A 386 -2.21 -4.58 13.97
N GLY A 387 -1.05 -4.23 14.52
CA GLY A 387 0.24 -4.69 14.02
C GLY A 387 0.93 -5.65 14.98
N VAL A 388 1.90 -6.42 14.50
CA VAL A 388 2.71 -7.31 15.35
C VAL A 388 4.08 -7.54 14.74
N TYR A 389 5.11 -7.51 15.59
CA TYR A 389 6.45 -7.93 15.19
C TYR A 389 6.50 -9.46 14.98
N CYS A 390 7.03 -9.89 13.84
CA CYS A 390 7.23 -11.30 13.51
C CYS A 390 8.70 -11.59 13.22
N THR A 391 9.14 -12.81 13.53
CA THR A 391 10.51 -13.27 13.27
C THR A 391 10.74 -13.76 11.84
N GLY A 392 9.69 -13.81 11.00
CA GLY A 392 9.77 -14.24 9.61
C GLY A 392 8.42 -14.29 8.90
N GLY A 393 8.46 -14.52 7.59
CA GLY A 393 7.28 -14.50 6.71
C GLY A 393 6.20 -15.54 7.04
N GLU A 394 6.57 -16.74 7.50
CA GLU A 394 5.59 -17.78 7.88
C GLU A 394 4.73 -17.34 9.08
N GLN A 395 5.37 -16.77 10.10
CA GLN A 395 4.67 -16.23 11.26
C GLN A 395 3.82 -15.02 10.89
N ALA A 396 4.35 -14.13 10.05
CA ALA A 396 3.59 -12.99 9.53
C ALA A 396 2.34 -13.42 8.77
N LYS A 397 2.43 -14.48 7.95
CA LYS A 397 1.26 -15.08 7.30
C LYS A 397 0.26 -15.64 8.32
N GLY A 398 0.73 -16.36 9.33
CA GLY A 398 -0.13 -16.87 10.40
C GLY A 398 -0.94 -15.76 11.08
N TYR A 399 -0.30 -14.63 11.41
CA TYR A 399 -1.00 -13.48 11.97
C TYR A 399 -1.91 -12.76 10.96
N ALA A 400 -1.53 -12.69 9.68
CA ALA A 400 -2.39 -12.17 8.63
C ALA A 400 -3.73 -12.95 8.56
N ASP A 401 -3.64 -14.28 8.61
CA ASP A 401 -4.79 -15.19 8.57
C ASP A 401 -5.68 -15.07 9.84
N LEU A 402 -5.09 -14.65 10.97
CA LEU A 402 -5.83 -14.33 12.21
C LEU A 402 -6.47 -12.94 12.20
N GLY A 403 -6.17 -12.11 11.19
CA GLY A 403 -6.79 -10.81 11.02
C GLY A 403 -5.92 -9.61 11.42
N PHE A 404 -4.64 -9.80 11.74
CA PHE A 404 -3.69 -8.68 11.92
C PHE A 404 -3.50 -7.93 10.61
N ASP A 405 -3.24 -6.62 10.66
CA ASP A 405 -3.20 -5.73 9.50
C ASP A 405 -1.78 -5.31 9.09
N MET A 406 -0.84 -5.25 10.03
CA MET A 406 0.52 -4.75 9.80
C MET A 406 1.57 -5.69 10.41
N MET A 407 2.36 -6.38 9.58
CA MET A 407 3.37 -7.34 10.06
C MET A 407 4.71 -7.12 9.36
N ASN A 408 5.82 -7.11 10.09
CA ASN A 408 7.12 -7.23 9.43
C ASN A 408 7.35 -8.70 9.03
N VAL A 409 7.99 -8.92 7.89
CA VAL A 409 8.32 -10.27 7.39
C VAL A 409 9.81 -10.58 7.49
N VAL A 410 10.62 -9.56 7.73
CA VAL A 410 12.08 -9.62 7.69
C VAL A 410 12.67 -8.55 8.60
N THR A 411 13.83 -8.85 9.18
CA THR A 411 14.69 -7.89 9.89
C THR A 411 16.08 -7.97 9.28
N ASP A 412 16.62 -6.85 8.80
CA ASP A 412 17.88 -6.83 8.03
C ASP A 412 19.05 -7.51 8.74
N TYR A 413 19.27 -7.17 10.01
CA TYR A 413 20.38 -7.64 10.82
C TYR A 413 20.36 -9.15 10.99
N THR A 414 19.23 -9.71 11.43
CA THR A 414 19.10 -11.16 11.67
C THR A 414 19.09 -11.94 10.37
N SER A 415 18.52 -11.38 9.29
CA SER A 415 18.45 -12.04 7.98
C SER A 415 19.82 -12.16 7.33
N LEU A 416 20.64 -11.11 7.40
CA LEU A 416 22.02 -11.17 6.92
C LEU A 416 22.84 -12.22 7.67
N VAL A 417 22.71 -12.27 9.00
CA VAL A 417 23.39 -13.27 9.83
C VAL A 417 22.90 -14.68 9.50
N PHE A 418 21.59 -14.87 9.35
CA PHE A 418 20.98 -16.15 9.03
C PHE A 418 21.49 -16.69 7.69
N VAL A 419 21.37 -15.92 6.62
CA VAL A 419 21.79 -16.35 5.27
C VAL A 419 23.30 -16.58 5.22
N ALA A 420 24.11 -15.72 5.84
CA ALA A 420 25.56 -15.92 5.88
C ALA A 420 25.95 -17.22 6.59
N LYS A 421 25.31 -17.53 7.74
CA LYS A 421 25.54 -18.79 8.47
C LYS A 421 25.08 -20.01 7.68
N GLU A 422 23.93 -19.91 7.01
CA GLU A 422 23.40 -20.99 6.17
C GLU A 422 24.34 -21.29 4.99
N GLN A 423 24.83 -20.26 4.28
CA GLN A 423 25.77 -20.48 3.18
C GLN A 423 27.13 -21.01 3.66
N LEU A 424 27.59 -20.57 4.83
CA LEU A 424 28.79 -21.13 5.46
C LEU A 424 28.61 -22.60 5.83
N SER A 425 27.45 -22.99 6.37
CA SER A 425 27.20 -24.38 6.77
C SER A 425 27.12 -25.33 5.56
N PHE A 426 26.70 -24.84 4.40
CA PHE A 426 26.82 -25.58 3.15
C PHE A 426 28.27 -25.68 2.67
N ALA A 427 29.06 -24.62 2.83
CA ALA A 427 30.45 -24.58 2.39
C ALA A 427 31.38 -25.45 3.27
N ASP A 428 31.15 -25.49 4.58
CA ASP A 428 31.95 -26.29 5.53
C ASP A 428 31.45 -27.74 5.72
N GLY A 429 30.30 -28.07 5.12
CA GLY A 429 29.71 -29.40 5.15
C GLY A 429 28.95 -29.75 6.44
N SER A 430 28.71 -28.78 7.33
CA SER A 430 27.89 -28.97 8.53
C SER A 430 26.39 -29.06 8.24
N ALA A 431 25.93 -28.58 7.08
CA ALA A 431 24.58 -28.77 6.58
C ALA A 431 24.57 -29.47 5.21
N ALA A 432 23.58 -30.35 4.99
CA ALA A 432 23.34 -30.94 3.67
C ALA A 432 22.68 -29.88 2.76
N PRO A 433 23.18 -29.62 1.55
CA PRO A 433 22.58 -28.65 0.65
C PRO A 433 21.14 -29.05 0.33
N ALA A 434 20.19 -28.15 0.58
CA ALA A 434 18.83 -28.30 0.09
C ALA A 434 18.86 -28.31 -1.44
N LYS A 435 18.12 -29.24 -2.08
CA LYS A 435 18.00 -29.30 -3.54
C LYS A 435 17.24 -28.07 -4.05
N GLY A 436 17.96 -27.02 -4.45
CA GLY A 436 17.35 -25.84 -5.07
C GLY A 436 18.39 -24.84 -5.55
N LYS A 437 18.28 -24.43 -6.82
CA LYS A 437 19.28 -23.68 -7.58
C LYS A 437 19.51 -22.27 -7.02
N GLY A 438 20.76 -21.95 -6.71
CA GLY A 438 21.21 -20.56 -6.57
C GLY A 438 21.31 -19.90 -7.95
N TYR A 439 20.59 -18.80 -8.14
CA TYR A 439 21.07 -17.41 -8.07
C TYR A 439 19.86 -16.51 -7.89
#